data_AF-A0A401QFX2-F1
#
_entry.id   AF-A0A401QFX2-F1
#
_cell.length_a   1.000
_cell.length_b   1.000
_cell.length_c   1.000
_cell.angle_alpha   90.00
_cell.angle_beta   90.00
_cell.angle_gamma   90.00
#
_symmetry.space_group_name_H-M   'P 1'
#
loop_
_entity.id
_entity.type
_entity.pdbx_description
1 polymer ?
#
loop_
_entity_poly.entity_id
_entity_poly.type
_entity_poly.pdbx_seq_one_letter_code
_entity_poly.pdbx_strand_id
1 'polypeptide(L)' 'MNKPDWFFEKNPLGLVPVLETCQNELVYDSPITCEFLDDKYPAKRLLPTDPYEKAKQKMLLEHFSK' A
#
# COMPACT_ATOMS: atom_id res chain seq x y z
N MET A 1 -19.59 12.06 6.83
CA MET A 1 -18.39 11.83 7.66
C MET A 1 -17.41 12.94 7.39
N ASN A 2 -17.15 13.81 8.37
CA ASN A 2 -16.17 14.89 8.23
C ASN A 2 -14.80 14.32 8.59
N LYS A 3 -13.98 14.03 7.58
CA LYS A 3 -12.56 13.78 7.80
C LYS A 3 -11.91 15.13 8.17
N PRO A 4 -10.96 15.17 9.11
CA PRO A 4 -10.31 16.42 9.49
C PRO A 4 -9.41 16.92 8.36
N ASP A 5 -9.23 18.25 8.25
CA ASP A 5 -8.49 18.88 7.15
C ASP A 5 -7.05 18.35 7.02
N TRP A 6 -6.37 18.13 8.15
CA TRP A 6 -5.01 17.56 8.18
C TRP A 6 -4.90 16.20 7.49
N PHE A 7 -6.01 15.45 7.36
CA PHE A 7 -5.98 14.16 6.67
C PHE A 7 -5.79 14.33 5.16
N PHE A 8 -6.37 15.38 4.58
CA PHE A 8 -6.22 15.69 3.15
C PHE A 8 -4.82 16.23 2.83
N GLU A 9 -4.13 16.82 3.81
CA GLU A 9 -2.70 17.14 3.69
C GLU A 9 -1.85 15.88 3.55
N LYS A 10 -2.28 14.74 4.12
CA LYS A 10 -1.56 13.46 4.03
C LYS A 10 -1.97 12.59 2.84
N ASN A 11 -3.25 12.59 2.49
CA ASN A 11 -3.76 11.93 1.29
C ASN A 11 -4.82 12.82 0.62
N PRO A 12 -4.48 13.49 -0.50
CA PRO A 12 -5.41 14.35 -1.22
C PRO A 12 -6.69 13.65 -1.69
N LEU A 13 -6.64 12.33 -1.90
CA LEU A 13 -7.82 11.53 -2.30
C LEU A 13 -8.80 11.31 -1.15
N GLY A 14 -8.39 11.58 0.09
CA GLY A 14 -9.21 11.33 1.26
C GLY A 14 -9.52 9.84 1.47
N LEU A 15 -8.74 8.93 0.89
CA LEU A 15 -8.90 7.48 1.01
C LEU A 15 -8.00 6.90 2.09
N VAL A 16 -8.34 5.71 2.55
CA VAL A 16 -7.53 4.92 3.49
C VAL A 16 -7.03 3.65 2.77
N PRO A 17 -5.86 3.10 3.15
CA PRO A 17 -4.95 3.54 4.22
C PRO A 17 -4.07 4.74 3.84
N VAL A 18 -3.45 5.33 4.87
CA VAL A 18 -2.29 6.25 4.76
C VAL A 18 -1.24 5.76 5.76
N LEU A 19 -0.03 5.52 5.29
CA LEU A 19 1.14 5.15 6.08
C LEU A 19 2.09 6.34 6.13
N GLU A 20 2.51 6.72 7.33
CA GLU A 20 3.53 7.74 7.57
C GLU A 20 4.70 7.09 8.30
N THR A 21 5.91 7.23 7.76
CA THR A 21 7.11 6.63 8.36
C THR A 21 7.74 7.56 9.40
N CYS A 22 8.65 7.05 10.23
CA CYS A 22 9.44 7.88 11.12
C CYS A 22 10.34 8.90 10.38
N GLN A 23 10.48 8.76 9.06
CA GLN A 23 11.18 9.68 8.18
C GLN A 23 10.25 10.74 7.55
N ASN A 24 8.99 10.81 7.98
CA ASN A 24 7.93 11.65 7.42
C ASN A 24 7.63 11.37 5.94
N GLU A 25 7.86 10.13 5.48
CA GLU A 25 7.45 9.69 4.14
C GLU A 25 5.98 9.27 4.18
N LEU A 26 5.18 9.73 3.22
CA LEU A 26 3.77 9.38 3.10
C LEU A 26 3.56 8.38 1.96
N VAL A 27 2.86 7.28 2.27
CA VAL A 27 2.43 6.28 1.29
C VAL A 27 0.93 6.07 1.48
N TYR A 28 0.18 6.18 0.39
CA TYR A 28 -1.27 5.97 0.38
C TYR A 28 -1.62 5.04 -0.77
N ASP A 29 -2.88 4.56 -0.79
CA ASP A 29 -3.37 3.44 -1.61
C ASP A 29 -2.97 2.07 -1.02
N SER A 30 -3.91 1.12 -0.96
CA SER A 30 -3.71 -0.16 -0.28
C SER A 30 -2.67 -1.05 -0.98
N PRO A 31 -2.78 -1.38 -2.28
CA PRO A 31 -1.74 -2.09 -3.02
C PRO A 31 -0.36 -1.45 -2.87
N ILE A 32 -0.27 -0.12 -3.01
CA ILE A 32 1.01 0.60 -2.93
C ILE A 32 1.61 0.49 -1.52
N THR A 33 0.79 0.64 -0.47
CA THR A 33 1.22 0.47 0.92
C THR A 33 1.75 -0.94 1.18
N CYS A 34 1.09 -1.97 0.64
CA CYS A 34 1.55 -3.35 0.79
C CYS A 34 2.90 -3.60 0.10
N GLU A 35 3.09 -3.09 -1.12
CA GLU A 35 4.36 -3.21 -1.84
C GLU A 35 5.50 -2.48 -1.10
N PHE A 36 5.23 -1.27 -0.61
CA PHE A 36 6.19 -0.51 0.19
C PHE A 36 6.66 -1.28 1.44
N LEU A 37 5.73 -1.93 2.16
CA LEU A 37 6.07 -2.73 3.34
C LEU A 37 6.85 -4.00 2.98
N ASP A 38 6.51 -4.66 1.86
CA ASP A 38 7.24 -5.84 1.37
C ASP A 38 8.70 -5.53 1.02
N ASP A 39 8.94 -4.36 0.42
CA ASP A 39 10.28 -3.89 0.06
C ASP A 39 11.06 -3.38 1.28
N LYS A 40 10.41 -2.65 2.20
CA LYS A 40 11.06 -2.10 3.41
C LYS A 40 11.44 -3.17 4.44
N TYR A 41 10.71 -4.29 4.50
CA TYR A 41 10.93 -5.37 5.47
C TYR A 41 11.15 -6.75 4.82
N PRO A 42 12.29 -6.95 4.12
CA PRO A 42 12.53 -8.15 3.30
C PRO A 42 12.67 -9.46 4.09
N ALA A 43 12.82 -9.39 5.41
CA ALA A 43 12.95 -10.56 6.29
C ALA A 43 11.66 -11.41 6.37
N LYS A 44 10.49 -10.79 6.17
CA LYS A 44 9.19 -11.45 6.16
C LYS A 44 8.35 -10.88 5.01
N ARG A 45 8.58 -11.42 3.81
CA ARG A 45 7.88 -10.97 2.61
C ARG A 45 6.40 -11.32 2.65
N LEU A 46 5.59 -10.38 2.18
CA LEU A 46 4.18 -10.54 1.85
C LEU A 46 4.02 -11.21 0.48
N LEU A 47 4.88 -10.87 -0.48
CA LEU A 47 4.81 -11.38 -1.84
C LEU A 47 5.86 -12.49 -2.09
N PRO A 48 5.54 -13.47 -2.95
CA PRO A 48 6.53 -14.45 -3.39
C PRO A 48 7.75 -13.79 -4.05
N THR A 49 8.92 -14.40 -3.90
CA THR A 49 10.15 -13.95 -4.57
C THR A 49 10.23 -14.39 -6.02
N ASP A 50 9.56 -15.50 -6.37
CA ASP A 50 9.46 -15.93 -7.76
C ASP A 50 8.62 -14.92 -8.57
N PRO A 51 9.13 -14.40 -9.70
CA PRO A 51 8.43 -13.38 -10.47
C PRO A 51 7.07 -13.82 -11.01
N TYR A 52 6.93 -15.10 -11.37
CA TYR A 52 5.68 -15.62 -11.91
C TYR A 52 4.62 -15.83 -10.81
N GLU A 53 5.03 -16.34 -9.65
CA GLU A 53 4.14 -16.40 -8.48
C GLU A 53 3.70 -15.01 -8.01
N LYS A 54 4.62 -14.02 -8.00
CA LYS A 54 4.27 -12.62 -7.71
C LYS A 54 3.26 -12.06 -8.72
N ALA A 55 3.45 -12.33 -10.01
CA ALA A 55 2.49 -11.93 -11.04
C ALA A 55 1.11 -12.56 -10.82
N LYS A 56 1.04 -13.84 -10.43
CA LYS A 56 -0.22 -14.51 -10.09
C LYS A 56 -0.96 -13.84 -8.93
N GLN A 57 -0.26 -13.45 -7.86
CA GLN A 57 -0.86 -12.72 -6.75
C GLN A 57 -1.39 -11.35 -7.18
N LYS A 58 -0.66 -10.62 -8.04
CA LYS A 58 -1.12 -9.34 -8.59
C LYS A 58 -2.37 -9.50 -9.47
N MET A 59 -2.40 -10.49 -10.35
CA MET A 59 -3.58 -10.78 -11.18
C MET A 59 -4.80 -11.13 -10.33
N LEU A 60 -4.60 -11.87 -9.22
CA LEU A 60 -5.67 -12.19 -8.28
C LEU A 60 -6.24 -10.93 -7.61
N LEU A 61 -5.36 -10.02 -7.15
CA LEU A 61 -5.78 -8.74 -6.57
C LEU A 61 -6.62 -7.93 -7.58
N GLU A 62 -6.14 -7.77 -8.81
CA GLU A 62 -6.88 -7.05 -9.87
C GLU A 62 -8.24 -7.67 -10.21
N HIS A 63 -8.38 -9.00 -10.05
CA HIS A 63 -9.65 -9.67 -10.26
C HIS A 63 -10.70 -9.28 -9.21
N PHE A 64 -10.29 -9.02 -7.97
CA PHE A 64 -11.17 -8.65 -6.86
C PHE A 64 -11.30 -7.14 -6.61
N SER A 65 -10.50 -6.32 -7.28
CA SER A 65 -10.57 -4.85 -7.18
C SER A 65 -11.69 -4.23 -8.04
N LYS A 66 -12.62 -5.03 -8.59
CA LYS A 66 -13.71 -4.61 -9.48
C LYS A 66 -15.09 -4.79 -8.87
#